data_AF-M7BQH6-F1
#
_entry.id   AF-M7BQH6-F1
#
_cell.length_a   1.000
_cell.length_b   1.000
_cell.length_c   1.000
_cell.angle_alpha   90.00
_cell.angle_beta   90.00
_cell.angle_gamma   90.00
#
_symmetry.space_group_name_H-M   'P 1'
#
loop_
_entity.id
_entity.type
_entity.pdbx_description
1 polymer ?
#
loop_
_entity_poly.entity_id
_entity_poly.type
_entity_poly.pdbx_seq_one_letter_code
_entity_poly.pdbx_strand_id
1 'polypeptide(L)'
;QSNVWQTGLVDCCSDCGVCLCGAFCFYCLGCQVASDMNECCFCGGSVAMRTLYRTRYGIPGSICSDFCTILWCPVCALCQIQRDINRRKEMGIF
;
A
#
# COMPACT_ATOMS: atom_id res chain seq x y z
N GLN A 1 12.05 3.21 15.31
CA GLN A 1 11.28 3.19 14.05
C GLN A 1 9.92 2.59 14.37
N SER A 2 8.81 3.28 14.08
CA SER A 2 7.48 2.75 14.36
C SER A 2 7.15 1.62 13.39
N ASN A 3 7.00 0.41 13.92
CA ASN A 3 6.61 -0.80 13.18
C ASN A 3 5.10 -0.81 12.84
N VAL A 4 4.50 0.35 12.58
CA VAL A 4 3.06 0.50 12.40
C VAL A 4 2.80 1.29 11.12
N TRP A 5 1.69 0.98 10.44
CA TRP A 5 1.16 1.80 9.35
C TRP A 5 1.02 3.25 9.81
N GLN A 6 1.51 4.19 9.01
CA GLN A 6 1.42 5.62 9.29
C GLN A 6 0.02 6.17 8.99
N THR A 7 -0.76 5.46 8.16
CA THR A 7 -2.13 5.83 7.80
C THR A 7 -3.12 4.68 7.96
N GLY A 8 -4.37 5.01 8.27
CA GLY A 8 -5.47 4.05 8.36
C GLY A 8 -5.92 3.54 6.99
N LEU A 9 -6.57 2.38 6.95
CA LEU A 9 -6.99 1.71 5.71
C LEU A 9 -7.98 2.57 4.89
N VAL A 10 -8.96 3.18 5.56
CA VAL A 10 -10.01 4.03 4.95
C VAL A 10 -9.74 5.52 5.12
N ASP A 11 -8.47 5.89 5.34
CA ASP A 11 -8.06 7.28 5.48
C ASP A 11 -8.00 8.00 4.11
N CYS A 12 -8.97 7.69 3.24
CA CYS A 12 -9.11 8.14 1.86
C CYS A 12 -9.21 9.67 1.70
N CYS A 13 -9.56 10.38 2.77
CA CYS A 13 -9.64 11.84 2.82
C CYS A 13 -8.31 12.52 3.16
N SER A 14 -7.29 11.78 3.60
CA SER A 14 -5.97 12.33 3.96
C SER A 14 -5.09 12.57 2.72
N ASP A 15 -5.28 11.76 1.67
CA ASP A 15 -4.71 11.98 0.33
C ASP A 15 -5.76 11.72 -0.75
N CYS A 16 -6.63 12.71 -1.00
CA CYS A 16 -7.67 12.59 -2.03
C CYS A 16 -7.10 12.29 -3.42
N GLY A 17 -5.87 12.73 -3.73
CA GLY A 17 -5.20 12.43 -5.00
C GLY A 17 -4.90 10.94 -5.20
N VAL A 18 -4.41 10.26 -4.16
CA VAL A 18 -4.14 8.81 -4.20
C VAL A 18 -5.45 8.03 -4.25
N CYS A 19 -6.47 8.47 -3.52
CA CYS A 19 -7.80 7.84 -3.55
C CYS A 19 -8.49 7.99 -4.92
N LEU A 20 -8.39 9.16 -5.56
CA LEU A 20 -8.90 9.40 -6.91
C LEU A 20 -8.12 8.60 -7.96
N CYS A 21 -6.78 8.55 -7.87
CA CYS A 21 -5.96 7.68 -8.74
C CYS A 21 -6.26 6.20 -8.52
N GLY A 22 -6.50 5.75 -7.30
CA GLY A 22 -6.92 4.37 -7.02
C GLY A 22 -8.30 4.03 -7.58
N ALA A 23 -9.24 4.98 -7.55
CA ALA A 23 -10.60 4.82 -8.07
C ALA A 23 -10.68 4.92 -9.61
N PHE A 24 -9.88 5.79 -10.24
CA PHE A 24 -9.87 6.02 -11.69
C PHE A 24 -8.80 5.22 -12.45
N CYS A 25 -7.64 4.92 -11.86
CA CYS A 25 -6.59 4.09 -12.46
C CYS A 25 -5.90 3.18 -11.42
N PHE A 26 -6.64 2.20 -10.90
CA PHE A 26 -6.11 1.17 -9.99
C PHE A 26 -4.85 0.48 -10.53
N TYR A 27 -4.79 0.23 -11.85
CA TYR A 27 -3.66 -0.43 -12.48
C TYR A 27 -2.39 0.44 -12.49
N CYS A 28 -2.52 1.73 -12.82
CA CYS A 28 -1.40 2.68 -12.77
C CYS A 28 -0.81 2.77 -11.36
N LEU A 29 -1.68 2.86 -10.35
CA LEU A 29 -1.28 2.92 -8.94
C LEU A 29 -0.57 1.61 -8.51
N GLY A 30 -1.08 0.46 -8.96
CA GLY A 30 -0.45 -0.84 -8.71
C GLY A 30 0.95 -0.89 -9.29
N CYS A 31 1.12 -0.39 -10.51
CA CYS A 31 2.42 -0.34 -11.16
C CYS A 31 3.39 0.62 -10.49
N GLN A 32 2.91 1.75 -9.96
CA GLN A 32 3.74 2.67 -9.20
C GLN A 32 4.23 2.04 -7.89
N VAL A 33 3.34 1.40 -7.13
CA VAL A 33 3.70 0.65 -5.91
C VAL A 33 4.68 -0.48 -6.21
N ALA A 34 4.44 -1.24 -7.29
CA ALA A 34 5.35 -2.30 -7.70
C ALA A 34 6.72 -1.74 -8.10
N SER A 35 6.77 -0.68 -8.90
CA SER A 35 8.01 -0.01 -9.28
C SER A 35 8.77 0.52 -8.07
N ASP A 36 8.08 1.11 -7.10
CA ASP A 36 8.68 1.59 -5.85
C ASP A 36 9.29 0.45 -5.02
N MET A 37 8.78 -0.77 -5.19
CA MET A 37 9.28 -1.98 -4.54
C MET A 37 10.22 -2.82 -5.44
N ASN A 38 10.57 -2.32 -6.63
CA ASN A 38 11.36 -3.02 -7.66
C ASN A 38 10.74 -4.34 -8.15
N GLU A 39 9.42 -4.38 -8.25
CA GLU A 39 8.62 -5.53 -8.67
C GLU A 39 7.85 -5.24 -9.97
N CYS A 40 7.31 -6.29 -10.60
CA CYS A 40 6.57 -6.15 -11.85
C CYS A 40 5.23 -5.40 -11.67
N CYS A 41 4.89 -4.53 -12.63
CA CYS A 41 3.68 -3.70 -12.71
C CYS A 41 2.38 -4.44 -12.32
N PHE A 42 2.23 -5.69 -12.75
CA PHE A 42 1.04 -6.52 -12.46
C PHE A 42 0.94 -7.01 -11.01
N CYS A 43 2.02 -6.97 -10.24
CA CYS A 43 2.05 -7.55 -8.89
C CYS A 43 1.53 -6.58 -7.82
N GLY A 44 1.50 -5.27 -8.08
CA GLY A 44 1.26 -4.22 -7.07
C GLY A 44 0.02 -4.39 -6.20
N GLY A 45 -1.09 -4.90 -6.76
CA GLY A 45 -2.34 -5.12 -6.04
C GLY A 45 -2.46 -6.46 -5.31
N SER A 46 -1.42 -7.29 -5.32
CA SER A 46 -1.49 -8.66 -4.78
C SER A 46 -1.30 -8.71 -3.25
N VAL A 47 -1.81 -9.78 -2.63
CA VAL A 47 -1.56 -10.10 -1.22
C VAL A 47 -0.06 -10.26 -0.96
N ALA A 48 0.68 -10.78 -1.95
CA ALA A 48 2.12 -10.95 -1.86
C ALA A 48 2.82 -9.59 -1.67
N MET A 49 2.43 -8.55 -2.42
CA MET A 49 3.02 -7.22 -2.28
C MET A 49 2.74 -6.60 -0.91
N ARG A 50 1.50 -6.73 -0.42
CA ARG A 50 1.15 -6.24 0.92
C ARG A 50 1.93 -6.98 2.01
N THR A 51 2.06 -8.30 1.88
CA THR A 51 2.83 -9.13 2.83
C THR A 51 4.31 -8.75 2.80
N LEU A 52 4.90 -8.62 1.60
CA LEU A 52 6.29 -8.21 1.38
C LEU A 52 6.57 -6.83 1.99
N TYR A 53 5.65 -5.86 1.80
CA TYR A 53 5.78 -4.53 2.39
C TYR A 53 5.82 -4.59 3.92
N ARG A 54 4.92 -5.39 4.51
CA ARG A 54 4.83 -5.53 5.97
C ARG A 54 6.04 -6.25 6.56
N THR A 55 6.55 -7.29 5.91
CA THR A 55 7.75 -8.00 6.36
C THR A 55 8.97 -7.10 6.25
N ARG A 56 9.10 -6.30 5.19
CA ARG A 56 10.21 -5.34 4.98
C ARG A 56 10.29 -4.30 6.10
N TYR A 57 9.16 -3.77 6.56
CA TYR A 57 9.11 -2.72 7.60
C TYR A 57 8.67 -3.24 8.99
N GLY A 58 8.63 -4.55 9.19
CA GLY A 58 8.32 -5.17 10.50
C GLY A 58 6.90 -4.92 11.02
N ILE A 59 5.93 -4.65 10.15
CA ILE A 59 4.55 -4.29 10.57
C ILE A 59 3.80 -5.55 11.06
N PRO A 60 3.18 -5.56 12.27
CA PRO A 60 2.55 -6.73 12.88
C PRO A 60 1.18 -7.07 12.28
N GLY A 61 0.97 -8.33 11.92
CA GLY A 61 -0.25 -8.83 11.26
C GLY A 61 -0.02 -10.17 10.56
N SER A 62 -0.98 -10.62 9.76
CA SER A 62 -0.98 -11.96 9.16
C SER A 62 -1.41 -11.94 7.69
N ILE A 63 -0.98 -12.95 6.93
CA ILE A 63 -1.39 -13.14 5.53
C ILE A 63 -2.92 -13.20 5.41
N CYS A 64 -3.59 -13.84 6.37
CA CYS A 64 -5.06 -13.88 6.42
C CYS A 64 -5.66 -12.48 6.56
N SER A 65 -5.09 -11.63 7.43
CA SER A 65 -5.53 -10.24 7.57
C SER A 65 -5.30 -9.43 6.28
N ASP A 66 -4.16 -9.64 5.61
CA ASP A 66 -3.85 -8.96 4.36
C ASP A 66 -4.77 -9.40 3.22
N PHE A 67 -5.11 -10.69 3.16
CA PHE A 67 -6.10 -11.23 2.24
C PHE A 67 -7.49 -10.63 2.49
N CYS A 68 -7.97 -10.64 3.74
CA CYS A 68 -9.24 -10.02 4.11
C CYS A 68 -9.28 -8.52 3.77
N THR A 69 -8.16 -7.82 3.95
CA THR A 69 -8.04 -6.39 3.64
C THR A 69 -8.20 -6.12 2.13
N ILE A 70 -7.53 -6.92 1.30
CA ILE A 70 -7.63 -6.82 -0.16
C ILE A 70 -9.01 -7.26 -0.65
N LEU A 71 -9.62 -8.28 -0.04
CA LEU A 71 -10.99 -8.69 -0.34
C LEU A 71 -12.02 -7.61 -0.03
N TRP A 72 -11.88 -6.92 1.11
CA TRP A 72 -12.83 -5.90 1.54
C TRP A 72 -12.76 -4.64 0.67
N CYS A 73 -11.56 -4.09 0.48
CA CYS A 73 -11.35 -2.94 -0.39
C CYS A 73 -9.92 -2.98 -0.99
N PRO A 74 -9.75 -3.54 -2.20
CA PRO A 74 -8.43 -3.65 -2.81
C PRO A 74 -7.84 -2.27 -3.13
N VAL A 75 -8.70 -1.31 -3.52
CA VAL A 75 -8.31 0.09 -3.79
C VAL A 75 -7.74 0.74 -2.53
N CYS A 76 -8.45 0.66 -1.41
CA CYS A 76 -8.03 1.24 -0.13
C CYS A 76 -6.74 0.58 0.36
N ALA A 77 -6.64 -0.74 0.23
CA ALA A 77 -5.45 -1.51 0.61
C ALA A 77 -4.20 -1.05 -0.16
N LEU A 78 -4.34 -0.81 -1.47
CA LEU A 78 -3.26 -0.35 -2.32
C LEU A 78 -2.92 1.13 -2.06
N CYS A 79 -3.93 1.98 -1.90
CA CYS A 79 -3.76 3.38 -1.53
C CYS A 79 -3.04 3.53 -0.18
N GLN A 80 -3.33 2.66 0.79
CA GLN A 80 -2.63 2.64 2.07
C GLN A 80 -1.12 2.40 1.88
N ILE A 81 -0.74 1.43 1.03
CA ILE A 81 0.67 1.14 0.75
C ILE A 81 1.34 2.35 0.08
N GLN A 82 0.73 2.94 -0.97
CA GLN A 82 1.32 4.09 -1.65
C GLN A 82 1.52 5.29 -0.70
N ARG A 83 0.56 5.58 0.17
CA ARG A 83 0.67 6.67 1.13
C ARG A 83 1.78 6.43 2.14
N ASP A 84 1.89 5.20 2.63
CA ASP A 84 2.96 4.82 3.54
C ASP A 84 4.34 4.90 2.86
N ILE A 85 4.45 4.50 1.59
CA ILE A 85 5.65 4.72 0.75
C ILE A 85 5.99 6.21 0.66
N ASN A 86 5.02 7.07 0.32
CA ASN A 86 5.26 8.51 0.16
C ASN A 86 5.74 9.15 1.48
N ARG A 87 5.10 8.84 2.60
CA ARG A 87 5.52 9.31 3.93
C ARG A 87 6.91 8.83 4.30
N ARG A 88 7.25 7.58 3.98
CA ARG A 88 8.60 7.03 4.23
C ARG A 88 9.67 7.66 3.34
N LYS A 89 9.33 8.01 2.09
CA LYS A 89 10.21 8.78 1.20
C LYS A 89 10.46 10.19 1.75
N GLU A 90 9.43 10.88 2.22
CA GLU A 90 9.55 12.20 2.89
C GLU A 90 10.46 12.14 4.13
N MET A 91 10.40 11.05 4.88
CA MET A 91 11.25 10.80 6.04
C MET A 91 12.67 10.30 5.69
N GLY A 92 12.97 10.02 4.42
CA GLY A 92 14.27 9.50 3.98
C GLY A 92 14.58 8.07 4.44
N ILE A 93 13.56 7.26 4.74
CA ILE A 93 13.70 5.88 5.28
C ILE A 93 13.20 4.78 4.33
N PHE A 94 12.84 5.13 3.11
CA PHE A 94 12.21 4.21 2.15
C PHE A 94 13.23 3.32 1.42
#